data_AF-A0A0D0ZSV2-F1
#
_entry.id   AF-A0A0D0ZSV2-F1
#
_cell.length_a   1.000
_cell.length_b   1.000
_cell.length_c   1.000
_cell.angle_alpha   90.00
_cell.angle_beta   90.00
_cell.angle_gamma   90.00
#
_symmetry.space_group_name_H-M   'P 1'
#
loop_
_entity.id
_entity.type
_entity.pdbx_description
1 polymer ?
#
loop_
_entity_poly.entity_id
_entity_poly.type
_entity_poly.pdbx_seq_one_letter_code
_entity_poly.pdbx_strand_id
1 'polypeptide(L)'
;MKKDDFNIMYSVKIIEDLKAELLCIIGDLFKLLTKGSNVAQEAILDCISGAIIILYLLGEKLGYSFIAVDENVKKKLKVGIIEEDDIEKDGRNLSKLYNHLKEKE
;
A
#
# COMPACT_ATOMS: atom_id res chain seq x y z
N MET A 1 8.51 32.17 -14.93
CA MET A 1 7.66 31.14 -14.28
C MET A 1 7.49 31.51 -12.82
N LYS A 2 6.27 31.43 -12.28
CA LYS A 2 6.02 31.74 -10.86
C LYS A 2 6.49 30.56 -10.01
N LYS A 3 6.90 30.83 -8.77
CA LYS A 3 7.36 29.81 -7.79
C LYS A 3 6.31 28.72 -7.56
N ASP A 4 5.04 29.07 -7.67
CA ASP A 4 3.91 28.14 -7.49
C ASP A 4 3.80 27.14 -8.65
N ASP A 5 4.04 27.57 -9.91
CA ASP A 5 4.05 26.67 -11.07
C ASP A 5 5.17 25.61 -10.94
N PHE A 6 6.32 26.02 -10.39
CA PHE A 6 7.45 25.12 -10.14
C PHE A 6 7.16 24.11 -9.02
N ASN A 7 6.49 24.54 -7.95
CA ASN A 7 6.06 23.66 -6.85
C ASN A 7 5.02 22.62 -7.31
N ILE A 8 4.09 23.03 -8.16
CA ILE A 8 3.08 22.13 -8.74
C ILE A 8 3.76 21.12 -9.67
N MET A 9 4.62 21.57 -10.58
CA MET A 9 5.33 20.70 -11.52
C MET A 9 6.28 19.71 -10.82
N TYR A 10 6.95 20.14 -9.75
CA TYR A 10 7.79 19.26 -8.93
C TYR A 10 6.96 18.21 -8.19
N SER A 11 5.80 18.60 -7.65
CA SER A 11 4.89 17.67 -6.97
C SER A 11 4.31 16.64 -7.95
N VAL A 12 3.93 17.06 -9.16
CA VAL A 12 3.48 16.15 -10.23
C VAL A 12 4.58 15.17 -10.60
N LYS A 13 5.82 15.64 -10.79
CA LYS A 13 6.95 14.76 -11.11
C LYS A 13 7.17 13.69 -10.03
N ILE A 14 7.16 14.06 -8.75
CA ILE A 14 7.30 13.10 -7.64
C ILE A 14 6.18 12.05 -7.68
N ILE A 15 4.94 12.46 -7.97
CA ILE A 15 3.81 11.52 -8.08
C ILE A 15 4.04 10.53 -9.24
N GLU A 16 4.51 11.01 -10.39
CA GLU A 16 4.84 10.13 -11.52
C GLU A 16 5.98 9.15 -11.18
N ASP A 17 7.04 9.62 -10.53
CA ASP A 17 8.18 8.80 -10.13
C ASP A 17 7.74 7.71 -9.13
N LEU A 18 6.94 8.06 -8.11
CA LEU A 18 6.39 7.11 -7.15
C LEU A 18 5.48 6.05 -7.80
N LYS A 19 4.65 6.45 -8.77
CA LYS A 19 3.81 5.49 -9.51
C LYS A 19 4.64 4.51 -10.35
N ALA A 20 5.70 5.00 -10.99
CA ALA A 20 6.60 4.16 -11.78
C ALA A 20 7.33 3.16 -10.88
N GLU A 21 7.81 3.62 -9.72
CA GLU A 21 8.46 2.75 -8.73
C GLU A 21 7.51 1.70 -8.17
N LEU A 22 6.26 2.06 -7.86
CA LEU A 22 5.24 1.10 -7.45
C LEU A 22 5.06 -0.01 -8.49
N LEU A 23 4.96 0.36 -9.78
CA LEU A 23 4.81 -0.61 -10.85
C LEU A 23 6.01 -1.56 -10.95
N CYS A 24 7.24 -1.05 -10.77
CA CYS A 24 8.44 -1.86 -10.73
C CYS A 24 8.41 -2.88 -9.58
N ILE A 25 8.05 -2.43 -8.36
CA ILE A 25 7.92 -3.31 -7.18
C ILE A 25 6.89 -4.41 -7.42
N ILE A 26 5.74 -4.08 -8.00
CA ILE A 26 4.73 -5.10 -8.33
C ILE A 26 5.25 -6.10 -9.38
N GLY A 27 5.97 -5.61 -10.39
CA GLY A 27 6.60 -6.47 -11.39
C GLY A 27 7.63 -7.44 -10.79
N ASP A 28 8.43 -6.97 -9.84
CA ASP A 28 9.43 -7.79 -9.15
C ASP A 28 8.79 -8.76 -8.17
N LEU A 29 7.75 -8.36 -7.44
CA LEU A 29 6.93 -9.24 -6.61
C LEU A 29 6.40 -10.43 -7.43
N PHE A 30 5.85 -10.17 -8.62
CA PHE A 30 5.35 -11.22 -9.50
C PHE A 30 6.46 -12.18 -9.95
N LYS A 31 7.63 -11.67 -10.34
CA LYS A 31 8.79 -12.52 -10.68
C LYS A 31 9.31 -13.33 -9.50
N LEU A 32 9.24 -12.81 -8.28
CA LEU A 32 9.69 -13.51 -7.08
C LEU A 32 8.75 -14.67 -6.75
N LEU A 33 7.44 -14.48 -6.89
CA LEU A 33 6.44 -15.51 -6.65
C LEU A 33 6.54 -16.69 -7.64
N THR A 34 7.24 -16.56 -8.77
CA THR A 34 7.53 -17.69 -9.66
C THR A 34 8.74 -18.52 -9.22
N LYS A 35 9.51 -18.08 -8.22
CA LYS A 35 10.72 -18.75 -7.76
C LYS A 35 10.43 -19.56 -6.49
N GLY A 36 10.59 -20.87 -6.54
CA GLY A 36 10.41 -21.75 -5.38
C GLY A 36 11.67 -21.83 -4.52
N SER A 37 11.84 -20.95 -3.54
CA SER A 37 12.83 -21.14 -2.45
C SER A 37 12.63 -20.17 -1.27
N ASN A 38 13.16 -20.51 -0.09
CA ASN A 38 13.16 -19.65 1.10
C ASN A 38 13.87 -18.30 0.90
N VAL A 39 14.78 -18.19 -0.09
CA VAL A 39 15.43 -16.91 -0.46
C VAL A 39 14.42 -15.92 -1.06
N ALA A 40 13.30 -16.41 -1.60
CA ALA A 40 12.23 -15.54 -2.07
C ALA A 40 11.44 -14.89 -0.92
N GLN A 41 11.46 -15.44 0.30
CA GLN A 41 10.57 -14.97 1.37
C GLN A 41 10.93 -13.56 1.87
N GLU A 42 12.22 -13.29 2.13
CA GLU A 42 12.68 -11.95 2.53
C GLU A 42 12.45 -10.95 1.39
N ALA A 43 12.79 -11.32 0.15
CA ALA A 43 12.59 -10.46 -1.01
C ALA A 43 11.10 -10.14 -1.27
N ILE A 44 10.19 -11.09 -1.01
CA ILE A 44 8.74 -10.86 -1.08
C ILE A 44 8.30 -9.87 0.00
N LEU A 45 8.79 -10.02 1.24
CA LEU A 45 8.48 -9.10 2.33
C LEU A 45 8.99 -7.68 2.02
N ASP A 46 10.18 -7.56 1.43
CA ASP A 46 10.74 -6.29 0.97
C ASP A 46 9.87 -5.64 -0.11
N CYS A 47 9.40 -6.41 -1.09
CA CYS A 47 8.48 -5.88 -2.10
C CYS A 47 7.15 -5.42 -1.50
N ILE A 48 6.56 -6.20 -0.59
CA ILE A 48 5.29 -5.86 0.06
C ILE A 48 5.45 -4.58 0.90
N SER A 49 6.49 -4.51 1.73
CA SER A 49 6.74 -3.33 2.56
C SER A 49 7.09 -2.08 1.74
N GLY A 50 7.89 -2.23 0.67
CA GLY A 50 8.18 -1.16 -0.27
C GLY A 50 6.94 -0.61 -0.96
N ALA A 51 6.05 -1.49 -1.44
CA ALA A 51 4.77 -1.08 -2.03
C ALA A 51 3.89 -0.31 -1.03
N ILE A 52 3.83 -0.76 0.21
CA ILE A 52 3.08 -0.07 1.29
C ILE A 52 3.65 1.33 1.52
N ILE A 53 4.98 1.47 1.62
CA ILE A 53 5.64 2.78 1.80
C ILE A 53 5.27 3.73 0.66
N ILE A 54 5.37 3.28 -0.60
CA ILE A 54 5.03 4.11 -1.76
C ILE A 54 3.56 4.54 -1.73
N LEU A 55 2.63 3.66 -1.35
CA LEU A 55 1.22 3.99 -1.25
C LEU A 55 0.94 5.07 -0.19
N TYR A 56 1.63 5.04 0.95
CA TYR A 56 1.54 6.12 1.94
C TYR A 56 2.10 7.44 1.40
N LEU A 57 3.27 7.42 0.77
CA LEU A 57 3.88 8.62 0.19
C LEU A 57 3.00 9.21 -0.92
N LEU A 58 2.40 8.38 -1.77
CA LEU A 58 1.42 8.82 -2.77
C LEU A 58 0.21 9.48 -2.10
N GLY A 59 -0.34 8.87 -1.04
CA GLY A 59 -1.42 9.45 -0.25
C GLY A 59 -1.07 10.87 0.23
N GLU A 60 0.11 11.05 0.83
CA GLU A 60 0.59 12.35 1.31
C GLU A 60 0.72 13.37 0.18
N LYS A 61 1.31 13.00 -0.96
CA LYS A 61 1.44 13.90 -2.12
C LYS A 61 0.10 14.26 -2.75
N LEU A 62 -0.92 13.43 -2.58
CA LEU A 62 -2.30 13.69 -3.02
C LEU A 62 -3.15 14.44 -1.97
N GLY A 63 -2.57 14.79 -0.82
CA GLY A 63 -3.22 15.58 0.22
C GLY A 63 -3.92 14.77 1.32
N TYR A 64 -3.64 13.48 1.44
CA TYR A 64 -4.13 12.62 2.51
C TYR A 64 -3.03 12.36 3.56
N SER A 65 -3.32 12.62 4.82
CA SER A 65 -2.41 12.24 5.90
C SER A 65 -2.30 10.71 6.03
N PHE A 66 -1.20 10.21 6.59
CA PHE A 66 -1.05 8.77 6.86
C PHE A 66 -2.17 8.22 7.74
N ILE A 67 -2.59 9.01 8.75
CA ILE A 67 -3.74 8.68 9.61
C ILE A 67 -5.03 8.55 8.79
N ALA A 68 -5.27 9.46 7.83
CA ALA A 68 -6.45 9.37 6.98
C ALA A 68 -6.44 8.11 6.10
N VAL A 69 -5.27 7.68 5.63
CA VAL A 69 -5.11 6.41 4.91
C VAL A 69 -5.42 5.23 5.83
N ASP A 70 -4.85 5.20 7.03
CA ASP A 70 -5.07 4.13 8.03
C ASP A 70 -6.54 3.98 8.41
N GLU A 71 -7.21 5.10 8.69
CA GLU A 71 -8.64 5.10 9.01
C GLU A 71 -9.49 4.61 7.83
N ASN A 72 -9.10 4.97 6.60
CA ASN A 72 -9.79 4.48 5.41
C ASN A 72 -9.59 2.98 5.21
N VAL A 73 -8.37 2.46 5.45
CA VAL A 73 -8.07 1.02 5.43
C VAL A 73 -8.94 0.29 6.44
N LYS A 74 -8.97 0.74 7.71
CA LYS A 74 -9.83 0.17 8.76
C LYS A 74 -11.30 0.17 8.37
N LYS A 75 -11.80 1.26 7.78
CA LYS A 75 -13.18 1.36 7.29
C LYS A 75 -13.46 0.32 6.20
N LYS A 76 -12.58 0.16 5.22
CA LYS A 76 -12.72 -0.84 4.14
C LYS A 76 -12.70 -2.26 4.68
N LEU A 77 -11.81 -2.57 5.63
CA LEU A 77 -11.78 -3.88 6.29
C LEU A 77 -13.09 -4.19 7.01
N LYS A 78 -13.65 -3.22 7.76
CA LYS A 78 -14.97 -3.40 8.40
C LYS A 78 -16.07 -3.71 7.39
N VAL A 79 -16.08 -3.02 6.25
CA VAL A 79 -17.06 -3.26 5.18
C VAL A 79 -16.95 -4.69 4.68
N GLY A 80 -15.76 -5.14 4.27
CA GLY A 80 -15.56 -6.51 3.79
C GLY A 80 -15.84 -7.59 4.84
N ILE A 81 -15.64 -7.30 6.13
CA ILE A 81 -16.04 -8.21 7.22
C ILE A 81 -17.57 -8.33 7.30
N ILE A 82 -18.30 -7.21 7.26
CA ILE A 82 -19.77 -7.19 7.34
C ILE A 82 -20.40 -7.85 6.12
N GLU A 83 -19.80 -7.65 4.94
CA GLU A 83 -20.26 -8.22 3.68
C GLU A 83 -19.89 -9.70 3.53
N GLU A 84 -19.14 -10.25 4.47
CA GLU A 84 -18.58 -11.60 4.42
C GLU A 84 -17.86 -11.86 3.10
N ASP A 85 -16.93 -10.97 2.72
CA ASP A 85 -16.10 -11.13 1.52
C ASP A 85 -15.45 -12.52 1.48
N ASP A 86 -15.16 -13.04 0.29
CA ASP A 86 -14.53 -14.37 0.13
C ASP A 86 -13.22 -14.49 0.94
N ILE A 87 -12.48 -13.38 1.08
CA ILE A 87 -11.26 -13.30 1.90
C ILE A 87 -11.57 -13.41 3.40
N GLU A 88 -12.71 -12.89 3.87
CA GLU A 88 -13.13 -13.05 5.27
C GLU A 88 -13.68 -14.45 5.53
N LYS A 89 -14.48 -14.98 4.60
CA LYS A 89 -14.96 -16.37 4.64
C LYS A 89 -13.79 -17.35 4.65
N ASP A 90 -12.70 -17.02 3.96
CA ASP A 90 -11.44 -17.74 4.03
C ASP A 90 -10.67 -17.41 5.33
N GLY A 91 -11.03 -18.08 6.42
CA GLY A 91 -10.21 -18.09 7.63
C GLY A 91 -10.15 -16.76 8.40
N ARG A 92 -11.12 -15.85 8.19
CA ARG A 92 -11.25 -14.55 8.87
C ARG A 92 -10.06 -13.61 8.66
N ASN A 93 -9.53 -13.59 7.44
CA ASN A 93 -8.29 -12.85 7.15
C ASN A 93 -8.47 -11.33 7.25
N LEU A 94 -9.64 -10.77 6.90
CA LEU A 94 -9.90 -9.33 7.06
C LEU A 94 -9.99 -8.97 8.54
N SER A 95 -10.67 -9.80 9.34
CA SER A 95 -10.73 -9.65 10.80
C SER A 95 -9.35 -9.69 11.46
N LYS A 96 -8.47 -10.61 11.05
CA LYS A 96 -7.08 -10.68 11.56
C LYS A 96 -6.31 -9.39 11.26
N LEU A 97 -6.36 -8.90 10.03
CA LEU A 97 -5.69 -7.66 9.64
C LEU A 97 -6.27 -6.45 10.38
N TYR A 98 -7.59 -6.38 10.52
CA TYR A 98 -8.24 -5.30 11.26
C TYR A 98 -7.78 -5.24 12.72
N ASN A 99 -7.67 -6.39 13.39
CA ASN A 99 -7.18 -6.47 14.76
C ASN A 99 -5.70 -6.07 14.87
N HIS A 100 -4.84 -6.55 13.97
CA HIS A 100 -3.43 -6.15 13.92
C HIS A 100 -3.24 -4.64 13.79
N LEU A 101 -4.09 -3.96 13.00
CA LEU A 101 -4.04 -2.51 12.84
C LEU A 101 -4.56 -1.76 14.07
N LYS A 102 -5.45 -2.37 14.85
CA LYS A 102 -6.00 -1.78 16.09
C LYS A 102 -5.01 -1.88 17.26
N GLU A 103 -4.21 -2.93 17.31
CA GLU A 103 -3.19 -3.15 18.36
C GLU A 103 -1.98 -2.20 18.25
N LYS A 104 -1.85 -1.48 17.13
CA LYS A 104 -0.76 -0.51 16.88
C LYS A 104 -1.06 0.91 17.36
N GLU A 105 -2.27 1.17 17.87
CA GLU A 105 -2.69 2.45 18.46
C GLU A 105 -2.39 2.52 19.96
#